data_AF-S7UXP0-F1
#
_entry.id   AF-S7UXP0-F1
#
_cell.length_a   1.000
_cell.length_b   1.000
_cell.length_c   1.000
_cell.angle_alpha   90.00
_cell.angle_beta   90.00
_cell.angle_gamma   90.00
#
_symmetry.space_group_name_H-M   'P 1'
#
loop_
_entity.id
_entity.type
_entity.pdbx_description
1 polymer ?
#
loop_
_entity_poly.entity_id
_entity_poly.type
_entity_poly.pdbx_seq_one_letter_code
_entity_poly.pdbx_strand_id
1 'polypeptide(L)' 'MQALATPPQKIILDLQKLNELNSKGYAGKFCLGDTVVLACGGWEGGPRYIHEREAVYDKATQSYIERKCYAARKIND' A
#
# COMPACT_ATOMS: atom_id res chain seq x y z
N MET A 1 -20.15 13.28 12.66
CA MET A 1 -19.20 12.99 11.57
C MET A 1 -17.99 12.31 12.19
N GLN A 2 -17.80 11.00 12.00
CA GLN A 2 -16.57 10.35 12.43
C GLN A 2 -15.48 10.76 11.45
N ALA A 3 -14.40 11.39 11.93
CA ALA A 3 -13.19 11.49 11.14
C ALA A 3 -12.73 10.05 10.87
N LEU A 4 -12.91 9.59 9.63
CA LEU A 4 -12.35 8.32 9.17
C LEU A 4 -10.84 8.44 9.39
N ALA A 5 -10.33 7.81 10.44
CA ALA A 5 -8.91 7.77 10.73
C ALA A 5 -8.21 7.33 9.45
N THR A 6 -7.41 8.23 8.86
CA THR A 6 -6.69 7.91 7.63
C THR A 6 -5.80 6.72 7.97
N PRO A 7 -5.98 5.55 7.32
CA PRO A 7 -5.21 4.38 7.69
C PRO A 7 -3.72 4.71 7.57
N PRO A 8 -2.88 4.24 8.52
CA PRO A 8 -1.45 4.48 8.46
C PRO A 8 -0.93 4.03 7.10
N GLN A 9 -0.38 4.98 6.34
CA GLN A 9 0.03 4.75 4.96
C GLN A 9 1.21 3.78 4.87
N LYS A 10 1.97 3.63 5.96
CA LYS A 10 3.13 2.77 6.11
C LYS A 10 3.06 2.04 7.45
N ILE A 11 3.23 0.72 7.42
CA ILE A 11 3.06 -0.16 8.58
C ILE A 11 4.22 -1.16 8.59
N ILE A 12 4.87 -1.33 9.74
CA ILE A 12 5.74 -2.49 9.99
C ILE A 12 4.83 -3.59 10.52
N LEU A 13 4.85 -4.76 9.87
CA LEU A 13 3.94 -5.84 10.20
C LEU A 13 4.35 -6.54 11.50
N ASP A 14 3.47 -6.48 12.49
CA ASP A 14 3.49 -7.39 13.63
C ASP A 14 2.65 -8.66 13.34
N LEU A 15 2.60 -9.58 14.30
CA LEU A 15 1.87 -10.84 14.16
C LEU A 15 0.37 -10.61 13.97
N GLN A 16 -0.21 -9.64 14.67
CA GLN A 16 -1.65 -9.35 14.60
C GLN A 16 -2.01 -8.84 13.20
N LYS A 17 -1.26 -7.87 12.69
CA LYS A 17 -1.54 -7.24 11.41
C LYS A 17 -1.25 -8.18 10.26
N LEU A 18 -0.19 -8.99 10.34
CA LEU A 18 0.10 -10.03 9.36
C LEU A 18 -1.06 -11.02 9.23
N ASN A 19 -1.59 -11.52 10.35
CA ASN A 19 -2.74 -12.43 10.36
C ASN A 19 -4.00 -11.77 9.79
N GLU A 20 -4.28 -10.52 10.15
CA GLU A 20 -5.40 -9.75 9.58
C GLU A 20 -5.29 -9.64 8.06
N LEU A 21 -4.11 -9.32 7.52
CA LEU A 21 -3.88 -9.23 6.09
C LEU A 21 -4.00 -10.60 5.41
N ASN A 22 -3.47 -11.65 6.03
CA ASN A 22 -3.61 -13.02 5.52
C ASN A 22 -5.10 -13.41 5.36
N SER A 23 -5.94 -13.08 6.33
CA SER A 23 -7.40 -13.30 6.25
C SER A 23 -8.11 -12.43 5.20
N LYS A 24 -7.49 -11.33 4.76
CA LYS A 24 -7.99 -10.42 3.71
C LYS A 24 -7.47 -10.76 2.31
N GLY A 25 -6.86 -11.94 2.12
CA GLY A 25 -6.37 -12.39 0.83
C GLY A 25 -4.89 -12.07 0.54
N TYR A 26 -4.13 -11.65 1.56
CA TYR A 26 -2.68 -11.46 1.45
C TYR A 26 -1.87 -12.68 1.96
N ALA A 27 -2.52 -13.84 2.11
CA ALA A 27 -1.88 -15.05 2.59
C ALA A 27 -0.63 -15.40 1.76
N GLY A 28 0.53 -15.50 2.43
CA GLY A 28 1.82 -15.80 1.81
C GLY A 28 2.47 -14.64 1.07
N LYS A 29 1.87 -13.44 1.04
CA LYS A 29 2.41 -12.27 0.34
C LYS A 29 3.39 -11.46 1.19
N PHE A 30 3.23 -11.48 2.51
CA PHE A 30 4.04 -10.73 3.47
C PHE A 30 4.58 -11.63 4.58
N CYS A 31 5.63 -11.17 5.25
CA CYS A 31 6.27 -11.78 6.40
C CYS A 31 6.22 -10.85 7.62
N LEU A 32 6.46 -11.41 8.81
CA LEU A 32 6.59 -10.65 10.05
C LEU A 32 7.79 -9.69 9.94
N GLY A 33 7.60 -8.43 10.32
CA GLY A 33 8.63 -7.39 10.23
C GLY A 33 8.71 -6.70 8.86
N ASP A 34 7.99 -7.18 7.84
CA ASP A 34 7.92 -6.49 6.56
C ASP A 34 7.30 -5.10 6.71
N THR A 35 7.80 -4.16 5.92
CA THR A 35 7.22 -2.82 5.83
C THR A 35 6.32 -2.73 4.61
N VAL A 36 5.03 -2.56 4.86
CA VAL A 36 3.99 -2.47 3.83
C VAL A 36 3.38 -1.09 3.80
N VAL A 37 2.91 -0.69 2.63
CA VAL A 37 2.22 0.59 2.41
C VAL A 37 0.89 0.36 1.72
N LEU A 38 -0.10 1.20 2.04
CA LEU A 38 -1.35 1.23 1.31
C LEU A 38 -1.15 2.10 0.07
N ALA A 39 -1.12 1.48 -1.11
CA ALA A 39 -0.82 2.15 -2.36
C ALA A 39 -1.98 2.09 -3.36
N CYS A 40 -2.04 3.08 -4.25
CA CYS A 40 -2.86 3.05 -5.46
C CYS A 40 -2.05 2.47 -6.63
N GLY A 41 -2.70 1.79 -7.57
CA GLY A 41 -2.04 1.23 -8.74
C GLY A 41 -3.02 0.92 -9.87
N GLY A 42 -2.52 0.32 -10.94
CA GLY A 42 -3.29 0.00 -12.16
C GLY A 42 -4.24 -1.20 -12.03
N TRP A 43 -4.64 -1.56 -10.81
CA TRP A 43 -5.54 -2.68 -10.54
C TRP A 43 -6.94 -2.18 -10.17
N GLU A 44 -7.95 -3.04 -10.37
CA GLU A 44 -9.32 -2.74 -9.98
C GLU A 44 -9.53 -2.86 -8.45
N GLY A 45 -10.54 -2.18 -7.91
CA GLY A 45 -10.94 -2.32 -6.51
C GLY A 45 -10.21 -1.43 -5.49
N GLY A 46 -9.54 -0.37 -5.96
CA GLY A 46 -8.99 0.67 -5.08
C GLY A 46 -7.63 0.35 -4.43
N PRO A 47 -7.22 1.09 -3.39
CA PRO A 47 -5.90 0.95 -2.78
C PRO A 47 -5.67 -0.43 -2.16
N ARG A 48 -4.44 -0.95 -2.27
CA ARG A 48 -4.05 -2.27 -1.74
C ARG A 48 -2.73 -2.17 -0.98
N TYR A 49 -2.52 -3.10 -0.05
CA TYR A 49 -1.23 -3.22 0.62
C TYR A 49 -0.21 -3.82 -0.34
N ILE A 50 0.94 -3.18 -0.46
CA ILE A 50 2.11 -3.68 -1.20
C ILE A 50 3.36 -3.47 -0.36
N HIS A 51 4.47 -4.11 -0.72
CA HIS A 51 5.74 -3.84 -0.04
C HIS A 51 6.16 -2.39 -0.29
N GLU A 52 6.76 -1.72 0.70
CA GLU A 52 7.23 -0.33 0.51
C GLU A 52 8.16 -0.21 -0.71
N ARG A 53 9.02 -1.21 -0.95
CA ARG A 53 9.92 -1.25 -2.10
C ARG A 53 9.19 -1.32 -3.45
N GLU A 54 7.91 -1.63 -3.49
CA GLU A 54 7.08 -1.68 -4.71
C GLU A 54 6.36 -0.34 -4.97
N ALA A 55 6.40 0.59 -4.02
CA ALA A 55 5.72 1.88 -4.09
C ALA A 55 6.70 3.06 -4.18
N VAL A 56 6.17 4.20 -4.62
CA VAL A 56 6.77 5.54 -4.54
C VAL A 56 5.81 6.42 -3.75
N TYR A 57 6.33 7.19 -2.79
CA TYR A 57 5.54 8.22 -2.15
C TYR A 57 5.43 9.44 -3.08
N ASP A 58 4.23 9.70 -3.58
CA ASP A 58 3.95 10.87 -4.40
C ASP A 58 3.56 12.05 -3.50
N LYS A 59 4.42 13.06 -3.44
CA LYS A 59 4.22 14.25 -2.61
C LYS A 59 3.04 15.10 -3.09
N ALA A 60 2.70 15.07 -4.37
CA ALA A 60 1.61 15.88 -4.91
C ALA A 60 0.25 15.37 -4.42
N THR A 61 0.08 14.05 -4.32
CA THR A 61 -1.15 13.40 -3.84
C THR A 61 -1.06 12.94 -2.39
N GLN A 62 0.08 13.17 -1.73
CA GLN A 62 0.41 12.69 -0.39
C GLN A 62 0.09 11.21 -0.17
N SER A 63 0.32 10.37 -1.19
CA SER A 63 -0.11 8.96 -1.22
C SER A 63 0.97 8.06 -1.80
N TYR A 64 0.95 6.77 -1.44
CA TYR A 64 1.81 5.78 -2.10
C TYR A 64 1.19 5.34 -3.43
N ILE A 65 2.01 5.29 -4.47
CA ILE A 65 1.64 4.82 -5.80
C ILE A 65 2.57 3.67 -6.18
N GLU A 66 2.03 2.59 -6.73
CA GLU A 66 2.84 1.50 -7.29
C GLU A 66 3.87 2.06 -8.29
N ARG A 67 5.13 1.62 -8.19
CA ARG A 67 6.24 2.09 -9.05
C ARG A 67 5.92 2.05 -10.54
N LYS A 68 5.31 0.97 -11.02
CA LYS A 68 4.95 0.81 -12.44
C LYS A 68 3.90 1.83 -12.87
N CYS A 69 2.85 2.00 -12.08
CA CYS A 69 1.83 3.02 -12.29
C CYS A 69 2.41 4.44 -12.24
N TYR A 70 3.28 4.73 -11.27
CA TYR A 70 3.94 6.03 -11.15
C TYR A 70 4.83 6.34 -12.36
N ALA A 71 5.61 5.36 -12.83
CA ALA A 71 6.46 5.51 -14.02
C ALA A 71 5.62 5.75 -15.29
N ALA A 72 4.52 5.01 -15.47
CA ALA A 72 3.61 5.23 -16.60
C ALA A 72 2.97 6.63 -16.59
N ARG A 73 2.66 7.18 -15.41
CA ARG A 73 2.19 8.57 -15.30
C ARG A 73 3.25 9.58 -15.73
N LYS A 74 4.52 9.36 -15.37
CA LYS A 74 5.62 10.26 -15.70
C LYS A 74 6.05 10.26 -17.18
N ILE A 75 5.73 9.21 -17.93
CA ILE A 75 6.01 9.16 -19.38
C ILE A 75 4.99 10.00 -20.17
N ASN A 76 3.81 10.23 -19.61
CA ASN A 76 2.71 10.94 -20.27
C ASN A 76 2.60 12.43 -19.87
N ASP A 77 3.56 12.93 -19.09
CA ASP A 77 3.68 14.33 -18.64
C ASP A 77 4.83 15.01 -19.39
#